data_AF-A0A1Y1VH13-F1
#
_entry.id   AF-A0A1Y1VH13-F1
#
_cell.length_a   1.000
_cell.length_b   1.000
_cell.length_c   1.000
_cell.angle_alpha   90.00
_cell.angle_beta   90.00
_cell.angle_gamma   90.00
#
_symmetry.space_group_name_H-M   'P 1'
#
loop_
_entity.id
_entity.type
_entity.pdbx_description
1 polymer ?
#
loop_
_entity_poly.entity_id
_entity_poly.type
_entity_poly.pdbx_seq_one_letter_code
_entity_poly.pdbx_strand_id
1 'polypeptide(L)'
;MTISNSNFSNNYCKSNGGAICIDNISNLYVNLKSNLFENNQAINGGALYFGDKIGNNLNIDPYINIENNTFKRNLAENFGGAIYSKYTQMELAVFKKNEITFNEAGIMGGGIYIENSVNKNLMNLNDSIIENNTVNSYINNFTSKPSYILLNTTLNDNISIITGDYFPLNFTLFDEFDNLIEDITKYYSSMTLKVSMIEKENNMKNLDKISFKMMGNIGSFIKGRCELTNLRIFANPNTYILKFSIENYNNDININVNNVEIEVKGCNKDQIKMHNKNILYCENPICKSTCPTNSTATCKPYYEESINDRNLNRCECLQGWGGEYCENRVFLDFSILKNNISSIFILISFIILVYVLFIILNRKQNIIKDSGFYKILIFCTGLFFFFFSLLFSTYTNYFECSLNFFFKHVGISLMLVIYYIFNSIGVELGILNEKDEKFKFLSTDTLSDSIRGSKTNLNEYSKSSGNQFSIFSSKTNLAFKSNPLLYEEIHPTITNNLDNNNTDSIINKKYETEIKEKVKSEKRSIDDLNSEYSSSSLILNISKSNGNINEKYTEKTSNQKNKNKALIKSVKNAHVMFLEILIFYPIFFIVIIITIGIYKLKDVSYTE
;
A
#
# COMPACT_ATOMS: atom_id res chain seq x y z
N MET A 1 -38.11 -18.64 41.34
CA MET A 1 -38.99 -17.55 40.91
C MET A 1 -39.45 -17.79 39.49
N THR A 2 -40.76 -17.73 39.24
CA THR A 2 -41.35 -17.84 37.89
C THR A 2 -42.26 -16.65 37.65
N ILE A 3 -42.03 -15.91 36.57
CA ILE A 3 -42.83 -14.74 36.20
C ILE A 3 -43.16 -14.83 34.71
N SER A 4 -44.44 -14.70 34.38
CA SER A 4 -44.90 -14.77 33.00
C SER A 4 -46.02 -13.80 32.68
N ASN A 5 -46.01 -13.26 31.46
CA ASN A 5 -47.04 -12.35 30.95
C ASN A 5 -47.25 -11.11 31.83
N SER A 6 -46.18 -10.62 32.46
CA SER A 6 -46.19 -9.45 33.33
C SER A 6 -45.63 -8.21 32.62
N ASN A 7 -46.05 -7.03 33.07
CA ASN A 7 -45.52 -5.74 32.63
C ASN A 7 -44.84 -5.03 33.81
N PHE A 8 -43.56 -4.71 33.67
CA PHE A 8 -42.75 -3.93 34.60
C PHE A 8 -42.38 -2.61 33.91
N SER A 9 -43.11 -1.54 34.25
CA SER A 9 -42.92 -0.24 33.60
C SER A 9 -42.65 0.90 34.58
N ASN A 10 -41.72 1.80 34.24
CA ASN A 10 -41.42 3.03 34.99
C ASN A 10 -41.00 2.78 36.45
N ASN A 11 -40.33 1.66 36.73
CA ASN A 11 -39.76 1.41 38.06
C ASN A 11 -38.43 2.15 38.19
N TYR A 12 -38.15 2.68 39.40
CA TYR A 12 -36.93 3.42 39.69
C TYR A 12 -36.30 2.90 40.99
N CYS A 13 -35.05 2.49 40.92
CA CYS A 13 -34.25 2.04 42.06
C CYS A 13 -32.96 2.87 42.14
N LYS A 14 -32.61 3.38 43.32
CA LYS A 14 -31.30 4.01 43.56
C LYS A 14 -30.17 3.00 43.81
N SER A 15 -30.43 1.73 43.55
CA SER A 15 -29.50 0.61 43.72
C SER A 15 -29.55 -0.25 42.46
N ASN A 16 -29.30 -1.54 42.56
CA ASN A 16 -29.30 -2.46 41.42
C ASN A 16 -30.71 -2.98 41.10
N GLY A 17 -30.97 -3.26 39.82
CA GLY A 17 -32.19 -3.88 39.32
C GLY A 17 -33.40 -2.97 39.39
N GLY A 18 -33.75 -2.29 38.29
CA GLY A 18 -34.85 -1.32 38.31
C GLY A 18 -36.21 -1.97 38.50
N ALA A 19 -36.42 -3.16 37.91
CA ALA A 19 -37.62 -3.97 38.11
C ALA A 19 -37.38 -5.16 39.04
N ILE A 20 -36.29 -5.91 38.80
CA ILE A 20 -35.98 -7.12 39.57
C ILE A 20 -34.49 -7.12 39.93
N CYS A 21 -34.22 -7.29 41.21
CA CYS A 21 -32.88 -7.47 41.76
C CYS A 21 -32.81 -8.81 42.49
N ILE A 22 -31.94 -9.71 42.02
CA ILE A 22 -31.67 -10.99 42.67
C ILE A 22 -30.23 -10.94 43.14
N ASP A 23 -30.00 -10.66 44.41
CA ASP A 23 -28.66 -10.56 45.00
C ASP A 23 -28.36 -11.76 45.90
N ASN A 24 -27.10 -11.92 46.31
CA ASN A 24 -26.69 -12.89 47.33
C ASN A 24 -27.09 -14.34 46.99
N ILE A 25 -26.78 -14.78 45.77
CA ILE A 25 -27.38 -15.97 45.16
C ILE A 25 -26.70 -17.25 45.66
N SER A 26 -27.37 -18.06 46.47
CA SER A 26 -26.87 -19.40 46.82
C SER A 26 -27.25 -20.46 45.79
N ASN A 27 -28.53 -20.46 45.38
CA ASN A 27 -29.11 -21.28 44.32
C ASN A 27 -30.02 -20.41 43.46
N LEU A 28 -29.94 -20.55 42.13
CA LEU A 28 -30.74 -19.75 41.21
C LEU A 28 -31.73 -20.62 40.43
N TYR A 29 -33.02 -20.40 40.69
CA TYR A 29 -34.11 -20.90 39.85
C TYR A 29 -34.93 -19.70 39.38
N VAL A 30 -34.75 -19.28 38.13
CA VAL A 30 -35.41 -18.13 37.52
C VAL A 30 -36.01 -18.54 36.18
N ASN A 31 -37.31 -18.28 36.02
CA ASN A 31 -38.02 -18.51 34.77
C ASN A 31 -38.83 -17.26 34.41
N LEU A 32 -38.34 -16.49 33.44
CA LEU A 32 -38.96 -15.27 32.92
C LEU A 32 -39.48 -15.53 31.51
N LYS A 33 -40.79 -15.54 31.33
CA LYS A 33 -41.42 -15.84 30.04
C LYS A 33 -42.43 -14.79 29.59
N SER A 34 -42.29 -14.25 28.39
CA SER A 34 -43.30 -13.34 27.81
C SER A 34 -43.57 -12.09 28.66
N ASN A 35 -42.54 -11.50 29.29
CA ASN A 35 -42.69 -10.28 30.07
C ASN A 35 -42.25 -9.04 29.29
N LEU A 36 -42.81 -7.88 29.66
CA LEU A 36 -42.39 -6.57 29.19
C LEU A 36 -41.67 -5.81 30.32
N PHE A 37 -40.46 -5.31 30.04
CA PHE A 37 -39.68 -4.44 30.91
C PHE A 37 -39.41 -3.11 30.18
N GLU A 38 -40.15 -2.06 30.53
CA GLU A 38 -40.09 -0.77 29.82
C GLU A 38 -39.79 0.43 30.74
N ASN A 39 -38.88 1.32 30.34
CA ASN A 39 -38.56 2.55 31.07
C ASN A 39 -38.16 2.33 32.54
N ASN A 40 -37.53 1.21 32.88
CA ASN A 40 -37.03 0.97 34.24
C ASN A 40 -35.64 1.58 34.42
N GLN A 41 -35.33 2.05 35.62
CA GLN A 41 -34.07 2.73 35.91
C GLN A 41 -33.41 2.23 37.20
N ALA A 42 -32.08 2.02 37.14
CA ALA A 42 -31.25 1.58 38.27
C ALA A 42 -29.78 2.03 38.15
N ILE A 43 -28.96 1.74 39.16
CA ILE A 43 -27.49 1.89 39.07
C ILE A 43 -26.90 0.87 38.10
N ASN A 44 -27.22 -0.42 38.28
CA ASN A 44 -26.84 -1.51 37.40
C ASN A 44 -28.07 -2.35 37.05
N GLY A 45 -28.18 -2.78 35.80
CA GLY A 45 -29.30 -3.60 35.37
C GLY A 45 -30.59 -2.79 35.37
N GLY A 46 -30.77 -1.90 34.39
CA GLY A 46 -31.90 -0.96 34.38
C GLY A 46 -33.25 -1.65 34.53
N ALA A 47 -33.39 -2.89 34.04
CA ALA A 47 -34.51 -3.77 34.38
C ALA A 47 -34.12 -4.90 35.35
N LEU A 48 -33.13 -5.71 34.99
CA LEU A 48 -32.76 -6.94 35.70
C LEU A 48 -31.33 -6.88 36.21
N TYR A 49 -31.16 -7.25 37.48
CA TYR A 49 -29.84 -7.46 38.09
C TYR A 49 -29.73 -8.85 38.69
N PHE A 50 -28.65 -9.55 38.34
CA PHE A 50 -28.21 -10.78 39.00
C PHE A 50 -26.90 -10.50 39.75
N GLY A 51 -26.94 -10.66 41.07
CA GLY A 51 -25.79 -10.52 41.95
C GLY A 51 -24.84 -11.71 41.89
N ASP A 52 -23.82 -11.66 42.73
CA ASP A 52 -22.80 -12.71 42.80
C ASP A 52 -23.30 -13.96 43.54
N LYS A 53 -22.65 -15.10 43.28
CA LYS A 53 -22.93 -16.35 43.96
C LYS A 53 -22.35 -16.33 45.38
N ILE A 54 -23.18 -16.58 46.40
CA ILE A 54 -22.68 -16.77 47.77
C ILE A 54 -22.39 -18.25 48.01
N GLY A 55 -21.11 -18.51 48.30
CA GLY A 55 -20.64 -19.80 48.80
C GLY A 55 -20.22 -20.77 47.70
N ASN A 56 -19.33 -21.70 48.09
CA ASN A 56 -18.66 -22.64 47.18
C ASN A 56 -19.48 -23.92 46.90
N ASN A 57 -20.79 -23.94 47.18
CA ASN A 57 -21.59 -25.14 46.94
C ASN A 57 -21.81 -25.32 45.43
N LEU A 58 -21.00 -26.22 44.85
CA LEU A 58 -20.91 -26.52 43.43
C LEU A 58 -21.97 -27.53 42.93
N ASN A 59 -22.82 -28.06 43.81
CA ASN A 59 -23.60 -29.27 43.49
C ASN A 59 -25.03 -29.04 42.98
N ILE A 60 -25.46 -27.80 42.76
CA ILE A 60 -26.80 -27.52 42.22
C ILE A 60 -26.64 -26.69 40.96
N ASP A 61 -27.03 -27.29 39.83
CA ASP A 61 -27.08 -26.59 38.55
C ASP A 61 -28.17 -25.50 38.62
N PRO A 62 -27.84 -24.22 38.36
CA PRO A 62 -28.83 -23.18 38.29
C PRO A 62 -29.77 -23.42 37.11
N TYR A 63 -31.04 -23.09 37.29
CA TYR A 63 -32.01 -23.05 36.20
C TYR A 63 -32.36 -21.60 35.92
N ILE A 64 -31.84 -21.05 34.83
CA ILE A 64 -32.12 -19.69 34.38
C ILE A 64 -32.73 -19.78 32.99
N ASN A 65 -34.00 -19.44 32.87
CA ASN A 65 -34.70 -19.38 31.58
C ASN A 65 -35.26 -17.97 31.39
N ILE A 66 -34.83 -17.29 30.34
CA ILE A 66 -35.31 -15.97 29.94
C ILE A 66 -35.74 -16.10 28.47
N GLU A 67 -37.04 -16.28 28.26
CA GLU A 67 -37.61 -16.59 26.95
C GLU A 67 -38.70 -15.58 26.56
N ASN A 68 -38.66 -15.07 25.32
CA ASN A 68 -39.73 -14.26 24.74
C ASN A 68 -40.03 -12.96 25.51
N ASN A 69 -39.05 -12.35 26.16
CA ASN A 69 -39.24 -11.10 26.90
C ASN A 69 -38.82 -9.89 26.05
N THR A 70 -39.46 -8.75 26.30
CA THR A 70 -39.10 -7.46 25.67
C THR A 70 -38.53 -6.52 26.72
N PHE A 71 -37.32 -6.02 26.50
CA PHE A 71 -36.63 -5.02 27.30
C PHE A 71 -36.42 -3.76 26.49
N LYS A 72 -37.12 -2.68 26.84
CA LYS A 72 -37.15 -1.47 26.03
C LYS A 72 -36.92 -0.22 26.87
N ARG A 73 -36.00 0.65 26.42
CA ARG A 73 -35.78 1.98 27.04
C ARG A 73 -35.47 1.93 28.53
N ASN A 74 -34.87 0.85 29.01
CA ASN A 74 -34.37 0.79 30.39
C ASN A 74 -33.04 1.53 30.47
N LEU A 75 -32.75 2.10 31.64
CA LEU A 75 -31.60 2.96 31.89
C LEU A 75 -30.81 2.45 33.10
N ALA A 76 -29.50 2.24 32.93
CA ALA A 76 -28.57 2.00 34.01
C ALA A 76 -27.58 3.16 34.14
N GLU A 77 -27.32 3.64 35.36
CA GLU A 77 -26.30 4.68 35.57
C GLU A 77 -24.90 4.18 35.21
N ASN A 78 -24.61 2.90 35.48
CA ASN A 78 -23.29 2.30 35.27
C ASN A 78 -23.32 1.21 34.19
N PHE A 79 -23.83 0.03 34.50
CA PHE A 79 -23.67 -1.13 33.63
C PHE A 79 -24.98 -1.85 33.32
N GLY A 80 -25.12 -2.36 32.10
CA GLY A 80 -26.24 -3.22 31.72
C GLY A 80 -27.57 -2.48 31.67
N GLY A 81 -27.81 -1.69 30.61
CA GLY A 81 -28.99 -0.83 30.54
C GLY A 81 -30.31 -1.59 30.66
N ALA A 82 -30.40 -2.81 30.13
CA ALA A 82 -31.48 -3.75 30.45
C ALA A 82 -31.08 -4.75 31.53
N ILE A 83 -30.00 -5.51 31.29
CA ILE A 83 -29.62 -6.66 32.11
C ILE A 83 -28.17 -6.50 32.56
N TYR A 84 -27.95 -6.64 33.86
CA TYR A 84 -26.62 -6.77 34.45
C TYR A 84 -26.49 -8.10 35.19
N SER A 85 -25.39 -8.80 35.01
CA SER A 85 -25.11 -10.02 35.76
C SER A 85 -23.67 -10.09 36.28
N LYS A 86 -23.54 -10.24 37.60
CA LYS A 86 -22.34 -10.72 38.29
C LYS A 86 -22.29 -12.24 38.42
N TYR A 87 -23.40 -12.90 38.11
CA TYR A 87 -23.56 -14.33 38.37
C TYR A 87 -22.62 -15.15 37.46
N THR A 88 -21.71 -15.87 38.09
CA THR A 88 -20.61 -16.60 37.43
C THR A 88 -21.05 -17.78 36.56
N GLN A 89 -22.31 -18.21 36.66
CA GLN A 89 -22.86 -19.37 35.96
C GLN A 89 -23.89 -18.99 34.86
N MET A 90 -23.80 -17.79 34.29
CA MET A 90 -24.74 -17.34 33.24
C MET A 90 -24.60 -18.10 31.92
N GLU A 91 -23.50 -18.83 31.70
CA GLU A 91 -23.35 -19.77 30.59
C GLU A 91 -24.44 -20.85 30.55
N LEU A 92 -25.00 -21.19 31.72
CA LEU A 92 -26.07 -22.18 31.84
C LEU A 92 -27.46 -21.61 31.55
N ALA A 93 -27.56 -20.30 31.32
CA ALA A 93 -28.84 -19.65 31.08
C ALA A 93 -29.39 -19.97 29.68
N VAL A 94 -30.65 -20.38 29.63
CA VAL A 94 -31.43 -20.45 28.39
C VAL A 94 -31.93 -19.05 28.06
N PHE A 95 -31.35 -18.44 27.03
CA PHE A 95 -31.71 -17.09 26.57
C PHE A 95 -32.21 -17.12 25.14
N LYS A 96 -33.53 -17.02 24.93
CA LYS A 96 -34.12 -17.23 23.60
C LYS A 96 -35.24 -16.26 23.28
N LYS A 97 -35.28 -15.79 22.03
CA LYS A 97 -36.36 -14.98 21.46
C LYS A 97 -36.64 -13.71 22.25
N ASN A 98 -35.64 -13.14 22.91
CA ASN A 98 -35.83 -11.87 23.62
C ASN A 98 -35.61 -10.70 22.64
N GLU A 99 -36.25 -9.58 22.92
CA GLU A 99 -36.04 -8.31 22.23
C GLU A 99 -35.46 -7.31 23.23
N ILE A 100 -34.23 -6.83 23.01
CA ILE A 100 -33.55 -5.85 23.86
C ILE A 100 -33.18 -4.65 23.00
N THR A 101 -33.97 -3.59 23.09
CA THR A 101 -33.85 -2.42 22.20
C THR A 101 -33.90 -1.09 22.93
N PHE A 102 -33.10 -0.13 22.45
CA PHE A 102 -33.10 1.26 22.94
C PHE A 102 -32.81 1.41 24.43
N ASN A 103 -32.10 0.47 25.05
CA ASN A 103 -31.66 0.60 26.44
C ASN A 103 -30.35 1.38 26.51
N GLU A 104 -30.08 2.02 27.66
CA GLU A 104 -28.92 2.89 27.84
C GLU A 104 -28.16 2.56 29.13
N ALA A 105 -26.83 2.58 29.07
CA ALA A 105 -25.95 2.44 30.23
C ALA A 105 -24.90 3.57 30.25
N GLY A 106 -24.53 4.08 31.43
CA GLY A 106 -23.54 5.15 31.51
C GLY A 106 -22.09 4.72 31.29
N ILE A 107 -21.71 3.48 31.62
CA ILE A 107 -20.34 2.96 31.53
C ILE A 107 -20.18 1.95 30.40
N MET A 108 -20.88 0.80 30.46
CA MET A 108 -20.77 -0.30 29.48
C MET A 108 -22.01 -1.18 29.41
N GLY A 109 -22.21 -1.86 28.28
CA GLY A 109 -23.32 -2.81 28.08
C GLY A 109 -24.67 -2.12 28.02
N GLY A 110 -24.90 -1.32 26.97
CA GLY A 110 -26.15 -0.57 26.81
C GLY A 110 -27.38 -1.46 26.89
N GLY A 111 -27.33 -2.68 26.35
CA GLY A 111 -28.36 -3.70 26.56
C GLY A 111 -27.99 -4.65 27.70
N ILE A 112 -26.96 -5.46 27.50
CA ILE A 112 -26.52 -6.49 28.45
C ILE A 112 -25.08 -6.23 28.91
N TYR A 113 -24.82 -6.38 30.21
CA TYR A 113 -23.46 -6.43 30.76
C TYR A 113 -23.26 -7.69 31.62
N ILE A 114 -22.20 -8.45 31.35
CA ILE A 114 -21.80 -9.62 32.14
C ILE A 114 -20.44 -9.36 32.79
N GLU A 115 -20.34 -9.45 34.12
CA GLU A 115 -19.08 -9.21 34.82
C GLU A 115 -18.21 -10.45 34.96
N ASN A 116 -18.75 -11.67 34.94
CA ASN A 116 -17.97 -12.89 35.20
C ASN A 116 -18.26 -14.00 34.17
N SER A 117 -17.28 -14.43 33.37
CA SER A 117 -17.38 -15.61 32.49
C SER A 117 -16.02 -16.24 32.14
N VAL A 118 -15.31 -16.79 33.14
CA VAL A 118 -13.85 -17.05 33.00
C VAL A 118 -13.46 -18.23 32.09
N ASN A 119 -14.32 -19.19 31.74
CA ASN A 119 -14.07 -20.17 30.66
C ASN A 119 -15.16 -21.27 30.65
N LYS A 120 -16.09 -21.20 29.68
CA LYS A 120 -16.75 -22.28 28.90
C LYS A 120 -18.16 -21.83 28.47
N ASN A 121 -18.32 -21.60 27.17
CA ASN A 121 -19.55 -21.35 26.43
C ASN A 121 -20.42 -20.20 26.95
N LEU A 122 -20.17 -18.97 26.51
CA LEU A 122 -21.03 -17.83 26.83
C LEU A 122 -22.51 -18.11 26.56
N MET A 123 -23.35 -17.42 27.34
CA MET A 123 -24.78 -17.28 27.12
C MET A 123 -25.06 -17.04 25.63
N ASN A 124 -25.77 -17.98 24.99
CA ASN A 124 -26.05 -17.88 23.55
C ASN A 124 -27.06 -16.76 23.30
N LEU A 125 -26.60 -15.66 22.71
CA LEU A 125 -27.43 -14.50 22.37
C LEU A 125 -28.03 -14.55 20.96
N ASN A 126 -27.64 -15.52 20.13
CA ASN A 126 -27.99 -15.57 18.71
C ASN A 126 -29.50 -15.71 18.44
N ASP A 127 -30.24 -16.29 19.39
CA ASP A 127 -31.69 -16.49 19.28
C ASP A 127 -32.50 -15.23 19.65
N SER A 128 -31.85 -14.10 19.94
CA SER A 128 -32.49 -12.87 20.43
C SER A 128 -32.11 -11.65 19.58
N ILE A 129 -32.99 -10.65 19.54
CA ILE A 129 -32.77 -9.37 18.86
C ILE A 129 -32.21 -8.39 19.89
N ILE A 130 -30.96 -7.98 19.73
CA ILE A 130 -30.28 -7.03 20.63
C ILE A 130 -29.68 -5.91 19.78
N GLU A 131 -30.38 -4.80 19.67
CA GLU A 131 -30.01 -3.71 18.76
C GLU A 131 -30.35 -2.32 19.32
N ASN A 132 -29.66 -1.29 18.80
CA ASN A 132 -29.88 0.12 19.15
C ASN A 132 -29.77 0.43 20.65
N ASN A 133 -29.01 -0.35 21.41
CA ASN A 133 -28.71 -0.01 22.80
C ASN A 133 -27.43 0.81 22.86
N THR A 134 -27.35 1.76 23.78
CA THR A 134 -26.29 2.77 23.76
C THR A 134 -25.54 2.95 25.08
N VAL A 135 -24.28 3.36 24.97
CA VAL A 135 -23.46 3.90 26.04
C VAL A 135 -22.98 5.27 25.58
N ASN A 136 -23.36 6.34 26.28
CA ASN A 136 -23.04 7.73 25.88
C ASN A 136 -23.35 8.00 24.39
N SER A 137 -24.52 7.58 23.90
CA SER A 137 -24.93 7.67 22.48
C SER A 137 -24.20 6.75 21.47
N TYR A 138 -23.20 5.98 21.87
CA TYR A 138 -22.55 4.99 21.02
C TYR A 138 -23.25 3.64 21.13
N ILE A 139 -23.41 2.93 20.01
CA ILE A 139 -24.06 1.61 20.01
C ILE A 139 -23.17 0.61 20.77
N ASN A 140 -23.74 0.01 21.83
CA ASN A 140 -23.11 -1.03 22.63
C ASN A 140 -24.23 -1.98 23.10
N ASN A 141 -24.53 -2.99 22.30
CA ASN A 141 -25.67 -3.87 22.51
C ASN A 141 -25.47 -4.81 23.69
N PHE A 142 -24.29 -5.40 23.79
CA PHE A 142 -23.89 -6.24 24.89
C PHE A 142 -22.37 -6.22 25.01
N THR A 143 -21.86 -6.38 26.22
CA THR A 143 -20.43 -6.51 26.47
C THR A 143 -20.20 -7.23 27.81
N SER A 144 -18.98 -7.61 28.07
CA SER A 144 -18.56 -8.10 29.39
C SER A 144 -17.39 -7.29 29.94
N LYS A 145 -16.88 -7.68 31.11
CA LYS A 145 -15.57 -7.19 31.54
C LYS A 145 -14.47 -7.59 30.54
N PRO A 146 -13.31 -6.90 30.55
CA PRO A 146 -12.11 -7.35 29.87
C PRO A 146 -11.76 -8.80 30.16
N SER A 147 -11.58 -9.58 29.10
CA SER A 147 -11.33 -11.03 29.17
C SER A 147 -9.92 -11.36 28.74
N TYR A 148 -9.53 -10.90 27.55
CA TYR A 148 -8.25 -11.27 26.99
C TYR A 148 -7.62 -10.17 26.13
N ILE A 149 -6.31 -10.29 25.93
CA ILE A 149 -5.50 -9.39 25.12
C ILE A 149 -4.85 -10.17 24.00
N LEU A 150 -4.90 -9.63 22.78
CA LEU A 150 -4.19 -10.14 21.62
C LEU A 150 -3.07 -9.20 21.21
N LEU A 151 -1.94 -9.78 20.78
CA LEU A 151 -0.86 -9.07 20.10
C LEU A 151 -1.18 -9.01 18.60
N ASN A 152 -1.39 -7.81 18.07
CA ASN A 152 -1.68 -7.59 16.65
C ASN A 152 -0.43 -7.40 15.80
N THR A 153 0.74 -7.25 16.44
CA THR A 153 2.01 -7.09 15.70
C THR A 153 2.42 -8.42 15.11
N THR A 154 2.64 -8.44 13.79
CA THR A 154 3.19 -9.62 13.11
C THR A 154 4.66 -9.74 13.44
N LEU A 155 5.02 -10.80 14.18
CA LEU A 155 6.39 -11.10 14.55
C LEU A 155 6.92 -12.26 13.69
N ASN A 156 8.15 -12.15 13.21
CA ASN A 156 8.84 -13.26 12.54
C ASN A 156 9.41 -14.22 13.59
N ASP A 157 9.59 -15.51 13.25
CA ASP A 157 10.08 -16.53 14.19
C ASP A 157 11.48 -16.23 14.76
N ASN A 158 12.32 -15.52 13.99
CA ASN A 158 13.68 -15.15 14.38
C ASN A 158 13.82 -13.62 14.48
N ILE A 159 13.31 -13.05 15.57
CA ILE A 159 13.38 -11.60 15.82
C ILE A 159 14.79 -11.27 16.28
N SER A 160 15.52 -10.47 15.50
CA SER A 160 16.80 -9.90 15.93
C SER A 160 16.76 -8.38 15.90
N ILE A 161 17.14 -7.74 17.01
CA ILE A 161 17.18 -6.29 17.15
C ILE A 161 18.58 -5.84 17.55
N ILE A 162 18.97 -4.61 17.23
CA ILE A 162 20.21 -4.02 17.74
C ILE A 162 19.89 -3.33 19.07
N THR A 163 20.81 -3.39 20.03
CA THR A 163 20.61 -2.70 21.31
C THR A 163 20.42 -1.19 21.14
N GLY A 164 19.30 -0.69 21.67
CA GLY A 164 18.83 0.69 21.55
C GLY A 164 17.79 0.92 20.46
N ASP A 165 17.53 -0.06 19.60
CA ASP A 165 16.51 0.04 18.55
C ASP A 165 15.09 0.09 19.13
N TYR A 166 14.19 0.64 18.30
CA TYR A 166 12.75 0.60 18.56
C TYR A 166 12.19 -0.78 18.25
N PHE A 167 11.31 -1.26 19.13
CA PHE A 167 10.60 -2.52 19.01
C PHE A 167 9.10 -2.32 19.22
N PRO A 168 8.40 -1.71 18.26
CA PRO A 168 7.00 -1.33 18.43
C PRO A 168 6.11 -2.57 18.56
N LEU A 169 5.21 -2.56 19.54
CA LEU A 169 4.22 -3.61 19.78
C LEU A 169 2.82 -3.01 19.94
N ASN A 170 1.83 -3.63 19.33
CA ASN A 170 0.43 -3.23 19.34
C ASN A 170 -0.45 -4.35 19.88
N PHE A 171 -1.28 -4.02 20.87
CA PHE A 171 -2.18 -4.94 21.55
C PHE A 171 -3.62 -4.46 21.47
N THR A 172 -4.55 -5.41 21.47
CA THR A 172 -6.00 -5.14 21.55
C THR A 172 -6.64 -5.89 22.69
N LEU A 173 -7.56 -5.22 23.36
CA LEU A 173 -8.33 -5.71 24.50
C LEU A 173 -9.72 -6.15 24.07
N PHE A 174 -10.07 -7.39 24.40
CA PHE A 174 -11.35 -7.98 24.10
C PHE A 174 -12.11 -8.37 25.36
N ASP A 175 -13.42 -8.35 25.24
CA ASP A 175 -14.34 -8.92 26.22
C ASP A 175 -14.56 -10.42 25.94
N GLU A 176 -15.42 -11.07 26.71
CA GLU A 176 -15.70 -12.50 26.64
C GLU A 176 -16.54 -12.85 25.38
N PHE A 177 -17.20 -11.85 24.77
CA PHE A 177 -17.97 -12.00 23.54
C PHE A 177 -17.15 -11.72 22.27
N ASP A 178 -15.82 -11.63 22.38
CA ASP A 178 -14.91 -11.23 21.31
C ASP A 178 -15.16 -9.81 20.78
N ASN A 179 -15.83 -8.95 21.56
CA ASN A 179 -15.98 -7.55 21.21
C ASN A 179 -14.75 -6.75 21.63
N LEU A 180 -14.36 -5.78 20.79
CA LEU A 180 -13.33 -4.79 21.15
C LEU A 180 -13.87 -3.86 22.24
N ILE A 181 -13.12 -3.74 23.35
CA ILE A 181 -13.51 -2.85 24.46
C ILE A 181 -13.07 -1.41 24.16
N GLU A 182 -13.96 -0.63 23.56
CA GLU A 182 -13.65 0.77 23.22
C GLU A 182 -13.56 1.72 24.42
N ASP A 183 -14.03 1.32 25.60
CA ASP A 183 -13.94 2.10 26.85
C ASP A 183 -14.19 3.62 26.68
N ILE A 184 -15.32 3.96 26.07
CA ILE A 184 -15.70 5.34 25.74
C ILE A 184 -15.68 6.25 26.97
N THR A 185 -15.97 5.67 28.14
CA THR A 185 -16.06 6.34 29.44
C THR A 185 -14.73 6.42 30.17
N LYS A 186 -13.66 5.80 29.63
CA LYS A 186 -12.33 5.71 30.22
C LYS A 186 -12.30 4.96 31.56
N TYR A 187 -13.27 4.08 31.80
CA TYR A 187 -13.39 3.30 33.03
C TYR A 187 -12.19 2.34 33.23
N TYR A 188 -11.66 1.78 32.15
CA TYR A 188 -10.48 0.91 32.15
C TYR A 188 -9.19 1.62 31.71
N SER A 189 -9.21 2.95 31.57
CA SER A 189 -8.03 3.72 31.12
C SER A 189 -6.83 3.65 32.07
N SER A 190 -7.05 3.30 33.34
CA SER A 190 -5.99 3.08 34.33
C SER A 190 -5.25 1.76 34.13
N MET A 191 -5.81 0.84 33.35
CA MET A 191 -5.19 -0.45 33.07
C MET A 191 -3.96 -0.26 32.19
N THR A 192 -2.82 -0.76 32.66
CA THR A 192 -1.53 -0.63 31.99
C THR A 192 -0.97 -2.00 31.63
N LEU A 193 -0.59 -2.17 30.38
CA LEU A 193 0.21 -3.29 29.91
C LEU A 193 1.69 -2.98 30.12
N LYS A 194 2.39 -3.90 30.78
CA LYS A 194 3.83 -3.84 31.00
C LYS A 194 4.54 -4.98 30.31
N VAL A 195 5.58 -4.63 29.58
CA VAL A 195 6.55 -5.57 29.03
C VAL A 195 7.72 -5.68 30.01
N SER A 196 7.99 -6.90 30.43
CA SER A 196 9.16 -7.30 31.21
C SER A 196 10.06 -8.18 30.35
N MET A 197 11.34 -8.27 30.69
CA MET A 197 12.31 -9.03 29.92
C MET A 197 13.14 -9.92 30.85
N ILE A 198 13.47 -11.13 30.39
CA ILE A 198 14.31 -12.10 31.12
C ILE A 198 15.33 -12.68 30.15
N GLU A 199 16.57 -12.85 30.59
CA GLU A 199 17.64 -13.47 29.80
C GLU A 199 17.47 -15.00 29.76
N LYS A 200 17.57 -15.61 28.57
CA LYS A 200 17.21 -17.03 28.37
C LYS A 200 18.19 -18.01 29.04
N GLU A 201 19.49 -17.72 29.04
CA GLU A 201 20.55 -18.67 29.46
C GLU A 201 21.08 -18.47 30.89
N ASN A 202 20.58 -17.49 31.65
CA ASN A 202 21.17 -17.19 32.94
C ASN A 202 20.71 -18.21 34.01
N ASN A 203 21.53 -19.24 34.21
CA ASN A 203 21.45 -20.23 35.30
C ASN A 203 21.61 -19.53 36.68
N MET A 204 20.59 -18.79 37.13
CA MET A 204 20.22 -18.32 38.49
C MET A 204 21.28 -17.90 39.52
N LYS A 205 22.59 -17.95 39.26
CA LYS A 205 23.63 -17.89 40.29
C LYS A 205 24.23 -16.51 40.52
N ASN A 206 23.92 -15.50 39.70
CA ASN A 206 24.38 -14.12 39.90
C ASN A 206 23.28 -13.12 39.52
N LEU A 207 22.32 -12.88 40.42
CA LEU A 207 21.21 -11.93 40.22
C LEU A 207 21.62 -10.45 40.20
N ASP A 208 22.84 -10.10 40.60
CA ASP A 208 23.20 -8.71 40.89
C ASP A 208 23.70 -7.90 39.67
N LYS A 209 23.92 -8.55 38.51
CA LYS A 209 24.38 -7.84 37.30
C LYS A 209 23.21 -7.55 36.36
N ILE A 210 22.68 -6.34 36.43
CA ILE A 210 21.65 -5.84 35.50
C ILE A 210 22.21 -5.92 34.07
N SER A 211 21.66 -6.82 33.24
CA SER A 211 22.11 -7.03 31.86
C SER A 211 21.32 -6.21 30.83
N PHE A 212 20.26 -5.52 31.25
CA PHE A 212 19.39 -4.78 30.34
C PHE A 212 18.62 -3.63 31.01
N LYS A 213 18.08 -2.73 30.17
CA LYS A 213 17.17 -1.64 30.49
C LYS A 213 16.17 -1.50 29.35
N MET A 214 14.90 -1.28 29.68
CA MET A 214 13.87 -0.95 28.69
C MET A 214 13.34 0.47 28.90
N MET A 215 12.88 1.09 27.82
CA MET A 215 12.17 2.36 27.83
C MET A 215 10.88 2.20 27.04
N GLY A 216 9.80 2.90 27.40
CA GLY A 216 8.51 2.79 26.71
C GLY A 216 7.87 1.40 26.81
N ASN A 217 8.20 0.63 27.85
CA ASN A 217 7.71 -0.73 28.07
C ASN A 217 6.39 -0.80 28.86
N ILE A 218 5.75 0.34 29.09
CA ILE A 218 4.44 0.45 29.75
C ILE A 218 3.54 1.25 28.83
N GLY A 219 2.32 0.77 28.60
CA GLY A 219 1.31 1.47 27.82
C GLY A 219 -0.09 1.25 28.38
N SER A 220 -0.97 2.24 28.21
CA SER A 220 -2.37 2.17 28.61
C SER A 220 -3.26 1.82 27.42
N PHE A 221 -4.42 1.22 27.68
CA PHE A 221 -5.41 0.97 26.64
C PHE A 221 -6.24 2.23 26.39
N ILE A 222 -6.23 2.70 25.14
CA ILE A 222 -7.06 3.79 24.65
C ILE A 222 -7.94 3.19 23.55
N LYS A 223 -9.26 3.21 23.75
CA LYS A 223 -10.21 2.57 22.83
C LYS A 223 -9.91 1.10 22.55
N GLY A 224 -9.55 0.38 23.62
CA GLY A 224 -9.23 -1.04 23.54
C GLY A 224 -7.90 -1.35 22.86
N ARG A 225 -7.06 -0.34 22.60
CA ARG A 225 -5.77 -0.50 21.93
C ARG A 225 -4.64 0.02 22.80
N CYS A 226 -3.56 -0.74 22.92
CA CYS A 226 -2.33 -0.34 23.58
C CYS A 226 -1.18 -0.40 22.59
N GLU A 227 -0.56 0.75 22.31
CA GLU A 227 0.51 0.91 21.33
C GLU A 227 1.82 1.31 22.03
N LEU A 228 2.82 0.43 21.98
CA LEU A 228 4.14 0.64 22.54
C LEU A 228 5.12 1.11 21.47
N THR A 229 4.78 2.19 20.76
CA THR A 229 5.58 2.73 19.64
C THR A 229 6.98 3.19 20.06
N ASN A 230 7.14 3.55 21.33
CA ASN A 230 8.39 4.03 21.91
C ASN A 230 9.15 2.95 22.70
N LEU A 231 8.75 1.68 22.60
CA LEU A 231 9.47 0.59 23.24
C LEU A 231 10.89 0.51 22.66
N ARG A 232 11.89 0.70 23.51
CA ARG A 232 13.31 0.53 23.18
C ARG A 232 13.97 -0.42 24.16
N ILE A 233 14.82 -1.29 23.63
CA ILE A 233 15.49 -2.34 24.41
C ILE A 233 16.99 -2.09 24.39
N PHE A 234 17.57 -1.82 25.55
CA PHE A 234 19.00 -1.65 25.75
C PHE A 234 19.51 -2.87 26.50
N ALA A 235 20.23 -3.76 25.84
CA ALA A 235 20.73 -4.98 26.45
C ALA A 235 22.08 -5.40 25.85
N ASN A 236 22.85 -6.16 26.62
CA ASN A 236 24.05 -6.79 26.09
C ASN A 236 23.67 -7.87 25.05
N PRO A 237 24.56 -8.20 24.09
CA PRO A 237 24.20 -9.17 23.06
C PRO A 237 23.91 -10.55 23.65
N ASN A 238 22.65 -10.98 23.58
CA ASN A 238 22.18 -12.30 24.03
C ASN A 238 20.72 -12.53 23.55
N THR A 239 20.17 -13.69 23.87
CA THR A 239 18.77 -14.03 23.67
C THR A 239 17.95 -13.72 24.92
N TYR A 240 16.86 -12.99 24.73
CA TYR A 240 15.95 -12.56 25.77
C TYR A 240 14.52 -13.00 25.47
N ILE A 241 13.73 -13.12 26.54
CA ILE A 241 12.32 -13.48 26.50
C ILE A 241 11.52 -12.29 27.04
N LEU A 242 10.65 -11.73 26.21
CA LEU A 242 9.68 -10.72 26.61
C LEU A 242 8.46 -11.40 27.23
N LYS A 243 8.06 -10.90 28.39
CA LYS A 243 6.87 -11.31 29.14
C LYS A 243 5.93 -10.13 29.30
N PHE A 244 4.65 -10.42 29.19
CA PHE A 244 3.60 -9.41 29.26
C PHE A 244 2.82 -9.58 30.56
N SER A 245 2.52 -8.47 31.23
CA SER A 245 1.71 -8.45 32.44
C SER A 245 0.81 -7.22 32.47
N ILE A 246 -0.36 -7.35 33.09
CA ILE A 246 -1.22 -6.22 33.40
C ILE A 246 -0.90 -5.71 34.81
N GLU A 247 -0.78 -4.39 34.94
CA GLU A 247 -0.71 -3.67 36.21
C GLU A 247 -1.97 -2.78 36.36
N ASN A 248 -2.29 -2.40 37.60
CA ASN A 248 -3.41 -1.52 37.92
C ASN A 248 -4.80 -2.07 37.53
N TYR A 249 -4.95 -3.39 37.50
CA TYR A 249 -6.22 -4.08 37.31
C TYR A 249 -6.26 -5.31 38.21
N ASN A 250 -7.34 -5.46 39.00
CA ASN A 250 -7.42 -6.48 40.05
C ASN A 250 -7.99 -7.82 39.57
N ASN A 251 -8.58 -7.87 38.38
CA ASN A 251 -9.14 -9.11 37.84
C ASN A 251 -8.17 -9.78 36.90
N ASP A 252 -8.32 -11.09 36.74
CA ASP A 252 -7.54 -11.86 35.79
C ASP A 252 -7.95 -11.51 34.36
N ILE A 253 -6.96 -11.18 33.53
CA ILE A 253 -7.09 -11.02 32.07
C ILE A 253 -6.12 -12.00 31.44
N ASN A 254 -6.62 -12.80 30.52
CA ASN A 254 -5.79 -13.73 29.79
C ASN A 254 -4.99 -13.00 28.70
N ILE A 255 -3.66 -13.02 28.79
CA ILE A 255 -2.81 -12.47 27.73
C ILE A 255 -2.53 -13.60 26.74
N ASN A 256 -3.29 -13.64 25.65
CA ASN A 256 -3.19 -14.64 24.58
C ASN A 256 -1.99 -14.38 23.67
N VAL A 257 -0.82 -14.18 24.28
CA VAL A 257 0.43 -13.87 23.60
C VAL A 257 1.49 -14.76 24.23
N ASN A 258 2.06 -15.64 23.41
CA ASN A 258 3.22 -16.42 23.83
C ASN A 258 4.36 -15.48 24.20
N ASN A 259 5.23 -15.93 25.10
CA ASN A 259 6.46 -15.21 25.37
C ASN A 259 7.23 -14.99 24.06
N VAL A 260 7.69 -13.77 23.83
CA VAL A 260 8.38 -13.42 22.57
C VAL A 260 9.88 -13.53 22.81
N GLU A 261 10.52 -14.44 22.07
CA GLU A 261 11.97 -14.58 22.07
C GLU A 261 12.59 -13.57 21.09
N ILE A 262 13.58 -12.82 21.57
CA ILE A 262 14.33 -11.84 20.78
C ILE A 262 15.83 -12.07 20.92
N GLU A 263 16.55 -11.98 19.82
CA GLU A 263 18.02 -11.94 19.80
C GLU A 263 18.46 -10.46 19.79
N VAL A 264 19.07 -10.00 20.88
CA VAL A 264 19.69 -8.67 20.90
C VAL A 264 21.10 -8.79 20.38
N LYS A 265 21.41 -8.06 19.32
CA LYS A 265 22.72 -7.98 18.68
C LYS A 265 23.50 -6.77 19.19
N GLY A 266 24.82 -6.85 19.09
CA GLY A 266 25.70 -5.71 19.30
C GLY A 266 25.58 -4.66 18.20
N CYS A 267 26.34 -3.58 18.33
CA CYS A 267 26.32 -2.47 17.36
C CYS A 267 26.84 -2.89 15.99
N ASN A 268 26.24 -2.31 14.94
CA ASN A 268 26.78 -2.41 13.60
C ASN A 268 28.16 -1.74 13.53
N LYS A 269 28.96 -2.09 12.51
CA LYS A 269 30.28 -1.49 12.26
C LYS A 269 30.24 0.04 12.10
N ASP A 270 29.09 0.58 11.71
CA ASP A 270 28.87 2.01 11.46
C ASP A 270 28.27 2.75 12.66
N GLN A 271 28.07 2.07 13.79
CA GLN A 271 27.51 2.63 15.01
C GLN A 271 28.58 2.69 16.11
N ILE A 272 28.41 3.63 17.04
CA ILE A 272 29.31 3.80 18.17
C ILE A 272 28.78 2.95 19.32
N LYS A 273 29.65 2.10 19.89
CA LYS A 273 29.33 1.34 21.09
C LYS A 273 29.42 2.26 22.30
N MET A 274 28.33 2.41 23.03
CA MET A 274 28.26 3.19 24.25
C MET A 274 27.89 2.30 25.43
N HIS A 275 28.38 2.64 26.63
CA HIS A 275 28.09 1.88 27.84
C HIS A 275 27.45 2.76 28.90
N ASN A 276 26.30 2.32 29.43
CA ASN A 276 25.67 2.94 30.60
C ASN A 276 25.50 1.88 31.68
N LYS A 277 26.25 1.99 32.79
CA LYS A 277 26.23 1.02 33.90
C LYS A 277 26.36 -0.46 33.44
N ASN A 278 27.32 -0.73 32.54
CA ASN A 278 27.60 -2.05 31.92
C ASN A 278 26.57 -2.56 30.90
N ILE A 279 25.59 -1.74 30.50
CA ILE A 279 24.67 -2.07 29.41
C ILE A 279 25.22 -1.43 28.13
N LEU A 280 25.54 -2.27 27.14
CA LEU A 280 25.89 -1.83 25.79
C LEU A 280 24.65 -1.24 25.11
N TYR A 281 24.80 -0.07 24.50
CA TYR A 281 23.83 0.52 23.59
C TYR A 281 24.52 1.15 22.39
N CYS A 282 23.80 1.25 21.28
CA CYS A 282 24.35 1.76 20.04
C CYS A 282 23.82 3.15 19.76
N GLU A 283 24.72 4.06 19.40
CA GLU A 283 24.36 5.36 18.88
C GLU A 283 24.81 5.50 17.43
N ASN A 284 23.98 6.15 16.62
CA ASN A 284 24.40 6.58 15.30
C ASN A 284 25.40 7.75 15.46
N PRO A 285 26.50 7.76 14.69
CA PRO A 285 27.49 8.82 14.79
C PRO A 285 26.87 10.16 14.40
N ILE A 286 27.11 11.17 15.22
CA ILE A 286 26.68 12.55 14.95
C ILE A 286 27.80 13.21 14.16
N CYS A 287 27.50 13.82 13.01
CA CYS A 287 28.47 14.58 12.23
C CYS A 287 28.27 16.10 12.38
N LYS A 288 29.25 16.88 11.92
CA LYS A 288 29.07 18.34 11.71
C LYS A 288 27.87 18.59 10.79
N SER A 289 27.16 19.70 11.02
CA SER A 289 25.98 20.07 10.21
C SER A 289 26.32 20.32 8.74
N THR A 290 27.58 20.52 8.42
CA THR A 290 28.09 20.64 7.05
C THR A 290 28.13 19.29 6.31
N CYS A 291 28.03 18.16 7.01
CA CYS A 291 27.97 16.83 6.38
C CYS A 291 26.53 16.51 5.93
N PRO A 292 26.27 16.34 4.63
CA PRO A 292 24.93 16.13 4.09
C PRO A 292 24.45 14.67 4.21
N THR A 293 24.27 14.19 5.45
CA THR A 293 23.94 12.78 5.76
C THR A 293 22.60 12.30 5.19
N ASN A 294 21.72 13.22 4.80
CA ASN A 294 20.42 12.90 4.20
C ASN A 294 20.49 12.67 2.68
N SER A 295 21.64 12.93 2.03
CA SER A 295 21.71 12.91 0.56
C SER A 295 23.02 12.36 -0.02
N THR A 296 24.16 12.99 0.23
CA THR A 296 25.41 12.72 -0.52
C THR A 296 26.50 12.10 0.34
N ALA A 297 26.29 11.99 1.65
CA ALA A 297 27.27 11.46 2.59
C ALA A 297 26.64 10.49 3.61
N THR A 298 27.49 9.68 4.23
CA THR A 298 27.19 8.90 5.42
C THR A 298 28.12 9.29 6.54
N CYS A 299 27.60 9.44 7.76
CA CYS A 299 28.43 9.70 8.92
C CYS A 299 29.02 8.37 9.42
N LYS A 300 30.34 8.32 9.56
CA LYS A 300 31.07 7.16 10.08
C LYS A 300 31.70 7.51 11.43
N PRO A 301 31.70 6.57 12.39
CA PRO A 301 32.33 6.79 13.67
C PRO A 301 33.85 6.88 13.50
N TYR A 302 34.51 7.74 14.29
CA TYR A 302 35.98 7.80 14.31
C TYR A 302 36.58 6.71 15.20
N TYR A 303 35.94 6.46 16.35
CA TYR A 303 36.29 5.40 17.29
C TYR A 303 35.16 4.37 17.32
N GLU A 304 35.49 3.12 17.62
CA GLU A 304 34.47 2.09 17.80
C GLU A 304 33.70 2.25 19.12
N GLU A 305 34.23 2.96 20.13
CA GLU A 305 33.70 2.93 21.50
C GLU A 305 33.71 4.28 22.25
N SER A 306 32.67 4.49 23.06
CA SER A 306 32.50 5.41 24.20
C SER A 306 32.49 6.94 23.97
N ILE A 307 32.70 7.44 22.75
CA ILE A 307 32.64 8.89 22.47
C ILE A 307 31.93 9.15 21.14
N ASN A 308 30.78 9.83 21.20
CA ASN A 308 30.04 10.30 20.02
C ASN A 308 30.22 11.82 19.83
N ASP A 309 31.43 12.24 19.45
CA ASP A 309 31.77 13.66 19.23
C ASP A 309 31.64 14.03 17.75
N ARG A 310 30.82 15.06 17.47
CA ARG A 310 30.58 15.56 16.12
C ARG A 310 31.83 16.04 15.39
N ASN A 311 32.85 16.46 16.13
CA ASN A 311 34.09 16.99 15.57
C ASN A 311 35.08 15.89 15.19
N LEU A 312 34.91 14.68 15.75
CA LEU A 312 35.81 13.55 15.53
C LEU A 312 35.26 12.62 14.44
N ASN A 313 33.94 12.38 14.43
CA ASN A 313 33.28 11.53 13.44
C ASN A 313 33.52 12.02 11.99
N ARG A 314 33.67 11.05 11.07
CA ARG A 314 34.07 11.31 9.69
C ARG A 314 32.84 11.37 8.78
N CYS A 315 32.80 12.37 7.91
CA CYS A 315 31.84 12.43 6.82
C CYS A 315 32.41 11.66 5.63
N GLU A 316 31.82 10.52 5.28
CA GLU A 316 32.23 9.71 4.13
C GLU A 316 31.26 9.94 2.97
N CYS A 317 31.78 10.32 1.81
CA CYS A 317 30.95 10.57 0.64
C CYS A 317 30.41 9.28 0.04
N LEU A 318 29.14 9.30 -0.35
CA LEU A 318 28.56 8.23 -1.15
C LEU A 318 29.25 8.15 -2.52
N GLN A 319 29.23 6.96 -3.12
CA GLN A 319 29.83 6.75 -4.43
C GLN A 319 29.30 7.75 -5.47
N GLY A 320 30.21 8.43 -6.18
CA GLY A 320 29.88 9.49 -7.14
C GLY A 320 29.93 10.92 -6.57
N TRP A 321 30.26 11.07 -5.28
CA TRP A 321 30.48 12.36 -4.62
C TRP A 321 31.90 12.45 -4.06
N GLY A 322 32.42 13.67 -3.99
CA GLY A 322 33.74 14.01 -3.46
C GLY A 322 33.75 15.45 -2.94
N GLY A 323 34.91 15.91 -2.47
CA GLY A 323 35.02 17.17 -1.71
C GLY A 323 35.04 16.92 -0.20
N GLU A 324 35.37 17.96 0.57
CA GLU A 324 35.47 17.87 2.04
C GLU A 324 34.10 17.62 2.69
N TYR A 325 33.03 18.10 2.05
CA TYR A 325 31.64 18.00 2.49
C TYR A 325 30.76 17.24 1.49
N CYS A 326 31.36 16.47 0.59
CA CYS A 326 30.65 15.68 -0.43
C CYS A 326 29.76 16.54 -1.34
N GLU A 327 30.20 17.75 -1.63
CA GLU A 327 29.51 18.74 -2.46
C GLU A 327 29.77 18.56 -3.96
N ASN A 328 30.90 17.95 -4.32
CA ASN A 328 31.31 17.81 -5.71
C ASN A 328 30.87 16.47 -6.27
N ARG A 329 30.07 16.48 -7.35
CA ARG A 329 29.80 15.26 -8.10
C ARG A 329 31.05 14.84 -8.85
N VAL A 330 31.49 13.61 -8.63
CA VAL A 330 32.58 12.99 -9.38
C VAL A 330 32.00 12.43 -10.67
N PHE A 331 32.10 13.20 -11.75
CA PHE A 331 31.70 12.73 -13.07
C PHE A 331 32.74 11.75 -13.62
N LEU A 332 32.27 10.67 -14.25
CA LEU A 332 33.13 9.74 -14.98
C LEU A 332 33.79 10.50 -16.14
N ASP A 333 35.12 10.42 -16.23
CA ASP A 333 35.85 11.01 -17.34
C ASP A 333 35.71 10.14 -18.61
N PHE A 334 34.94 10.62 -19.58
CA PHE A 334 34.75 9.98 -20.88
C PHE A 334 35.78 10.42 -21.94
N SER A 335 36.83 11.16 -21.57
CA SER A 335 37.85 11.69 -22.50
C SER A 335 38.46 10.61 -23.40
N ILE A 336 38.81 9.45 -22.83
CA ILE A 336 39.38 8.32 -23.57
C ILE A 336 38.39 7.78 -24.61
N LEU A 337 37.12 7.61 -24.22
CA LEU A 337 36.07 7.11 -25.11
C LEU A 337 35.78 8.12 -26.23
N LYS A 338 35.73 9.42 -25.91
CA LYS A 338 35.52 10.50 -26.89
C LYS A 338 36.61 10.52 -27.97
N ASN A 339 37.88 10.37 -27.56
CA ASN A 339 39.01 10.32 -28.50
C ASN A 339 38.95 9.09 -29.42
N ASN A 340 38.58 7.93 -28.88
CA ASN A 340 38.42 6.70 -29.68
C ASN A 340 37.28 6.81 -30.69
N ILE A 341 36.12 7.32 -30.27
CA ILE A 341 34.95 7.51 -31.16
C ILE A 341 35.27 8.53 -32.26
N SER A 342 35.95 9.63 -31.93
CA SER A 342 36.36 10.63 -32.91
C SER A 342 37.30 10.04 -33.98
N SER A 343 38.22 9.17 -33.57
CA SER A 343 39.15 8.50 -34.50
C SER A 343 38.42 7.57 -35.48
N ILE A 344 37.45 6.78 -34.99
CA ILE A 344 36.61 5.91 -35.82
C ILE A 344 35.76 6.72 -36.80
N PHE A 345 35.17 7.83 -36.34
CA PHE A 345 34.35 8.70 -37.17
C PHE A 345 35.13 9.28 -38.36
N ILE A 346 36.37 9.75 -38.13
CA ILE A 346 37.22 10.31 -39.19
C ILE A 346 37.48 9.27 -40.28
N LEU A 347 37.79 8.03 -39.90
CA LEU A 347 38.02 6.92 -40.82
C LEU A 347 36.77 6.62 -41.67
N ILE A 348 35.61 6.49 -41.03
CA ILE A 348 34.35 6.20 -41.73
C ILE A 348 33.95 7.35 -42.66
N SER A 349 34.10 8.60 -42.21
CA SER A 349 33.80 9.78 -43.02
C SER A 349 34.65 9.87 -44.27
N PHE A 350 35.94 9.53 -44.16
CA PHE A 350 36.84 9.46 -45.31
C PHE A 350 36.36 8.41 -46.32
N ILE A 351 35.96 7.22 -45.88
CA ILE A 351 35.42 6.16 -46.75
C ILE A 351 34.16 6.65 -47.47
N ILE A 352 33.23 7.29 -46.75
CA ILE A 352 32.00 7.84 -47.34
C ILE A 352 32.32 8.92 -48.37
N LEU A 353 33.27 9.82 -48.08
CA LEU A 353 33.68 10.88 -49.00
C LEU A 353 34.25 10.31 -50.29
N VAL A 354 35.16 9.32 -50.20
CA VAL A 354 35.73 8.63 -51.36
C VAL A 354 34.63 7.95 -52.18
N TYR A 355 33.66 7.31 -51.51
CA TYR A 355 32.53 6.69 -52.18
C TYR A 355 31.64 7.72 -52.89
N VAL A 356 31.33 8.84 -52.25
CA VAL A 356 30.56 9.95 -52.85
C VAL A 356 31.31 10.51 -54.08
N LEU A 357 32.62 10.73 -53.99
CA LEU A 357 33.45 11.15 -55.12
C LEU A 357 33.41 10.13 -56.26
N PHE A 358 33.51 8.84 -55.95
CA PHE A 358 33.39 7.77 -56.94
C PHE A 358 32.05 7.80 -57.66
N ILE A 359 30.94 8.00 -56.93
CA ILE A 359 29.59 8.10 -57.52
C ILE A 359 29.45 9.35 -58.39
N ILE A 360 30.01 10.49 -57.97
CA ILE A 360 30.01 11.74 -58.74
C ILE A 360 30.78 11.59 -60.06
N LEU A 361 31.98 11.01 -60.01
CA LEU A 361 32.82 10.79 -61.19
C LEU A 361 32.16 9.83 -62.19
N ASN A 362 31.50 8.78 -61.69
CA ASN A 362 30.87 7.74 -62.50
C ASN A 362 29.39 7.98 -62.80
N ARG A 363 28.86 9.19 -62.57
CA ARG A 363 27.42 9.51 -62.71
C ARG A 363 26.79 9.16 -64.06
N LYS A 364 27.60 9.04 -65.12
CA LYS A 364 27.13 8.69 -66.48
C LYS A 364 27.03 7.19 -66.74
N GLN A 365 27.59 6.34 -65.87
CA GLN A 365 27.50 4.88 -66.03
C GLN A 365 26.07 4.41 -65.82
N ASN A 366 25.62 3.46 -66.65
CA ASN A 366 24.24 3.00 -66.67
C ASN A 366 23.76 2.53 -65.28
N ILE A 367 24.59 1.79 -64.53
CA ILE A 367 24.22 1.29 -63.19
C ILE A 367 23.82 2.42 -62.23
N ILE A 368 24.59 3.52 -62.19
CA ILE A 368 24.32 4.66 -61.31
C ILE A 368 23.14 5.49 -61.83
N LYS A 369 23.04 5.63 -63.15
CA LYS A 369 21.92 6.32 -63.80
C LYS A 369 20.59 5.60 -63.52
N ASP A 370 20.57 4.28 -63.63
CA ASP A 370 19.41 3.42 -63.46
C ASP A 370 18.99 3.32 -61.98
N SER A 371 19.97 3.19 -61.07
CA SER A 371 19.71 3.21 -59.62
C SER A 371 19.22 4.58 -59.13
N GLY A 372 19.60 5.65 -59.83
CA GLY A 372 19.25 7.03 -59.52
C GLY A 372 20.35 7.73 -58.73
N PHE A 373 21.14 8.56 -59.42
CA PHE A 373 22.26 9.33 -58.86
C PHE A 373 21.91 10.07 -57.56
N TYR A 374 20.82 10.85 -57.55
CA TYR A 374 20.41 11.61 -56.36
C TYR A 374 19.97 10.71 -55.20
N LYS A 375 19.42 9.51 -55.47
CA LYS A 375 19.01 8.57 -54.41
C LYS A 375 20.23 8.03 -53.67
N ILE A 376 21.28 7.67 -54.41
CA ILE A 376 22.54 7.20 -53.83
C ILE A 376 23.19 8.33 -52.99
N LEU A 377 23.21 9.56 -53.50
CA LEU A 377 23.75 10.70 -52.74
C LEU A 377 22.98 10.95 -51.44
N ILE A 378 21.64 10.96 -51.48
CA ILE A 378 20.81 11.15 -50.28
C ILE A 378 21.06 10.05 -49.25
N PHE A 379 21.20 8.79 -49.70
CA PHE A 379 21.55 7.68 -48.82
C PHE A 379 22.92 7.87 -48.16
N CYS A 380 23.95 8.27 -48.93
CA CYS A 380 25.27 8.58 -48.39
C CYS A 380 25.24 9.75 -47.39
N THR A 381 24.44 10.79 -47.65
CA THR A 381 24.23 11.90 -46.71
C THR A 381 23.57 11.43 -45.41
N GLY A 382 22.55 10.57 -45.50
CA GLY A 382 21.90 9.97 -44.32
C GLY A 382 22.88 9.15 -43.48
N LEU A 383 23.68 8.32 -44.14
CA LEU A 383 24.71 7.51 -43.49
C LEU A 383 25.81 8.38 -42.85
N PHE A 384 26.25 9.45 -43.51
CA PHE A 384 27.17 10.42 -42.93
C PHE A 384 26.59 11.08 -41.68
N PHE A 385 25.35 11.56 -41.70
CA PHE A 385 24.71 12.16 -40.51
C PHE A 385 24.56 11.16 -39.36
N PHE A 386 24.22 9.91 -39.65
CA PHE A 386 24.18 8.87 -38.62
C PHE A 386 25.55 8.72 -37.94
N PHE A 387 26.65 8.61 -38.69
CA PHE A 387 27.98 8.50 -38.08
C PHE A 387 28.45 9.81 -37.42
N PHE A 388 28.08 10.97 -37.97
CA PHE A 388 28.37 12.27 -37.37
C PHE A 388 27.72 12.43 -35.99
N SER A 389 26.55 11.82 -35.78
CA SER A 389 25.91 11.78 -34.45
C SER A 389 26.77 11.12 -33.39
N LEU A 390 27.62 10.15 -33.74
CA LEU A 390 28.48 9.44 -32.78
C LEU A 390 29.51 10.36 -32.14
N LEU A 391 29.95 11.45 -32.81
CA LEU A 391 30.83 12.44 -32.19
C LEU A 391 30.24 13.08 -30.93
N PHE A 392 28.91 13.06 -30.82
CA PHE A 392 28.15 13.63 -29.73
C PHE A 392 27.60 12.57 -28.76
N SER A 393 28.02 11.30 -28.85
CA SER A 393 27.47 10.26 -27.97
C SER A 393 27.94 10.37 -26.51
N THR A 394 29.10 10.99 -26.28
CA THR A 394 29.66 11.29 -24.94
C THR A 394 29.32 12.71 -24.51
N TYR A 395 28.06 13.11 -24.70
CA TYR A 395 27.64 14.48 -24.43
C TYR A 395 27.77 14.82 -22.94
N THR A 396 28.37 15.97 -22.62
CA THR A 396 28.42 16.48 -21.23
C THR A 396 27.40 17.58 -21.00
N ASN A 397 26.87 18.16 -22.08
CA ASN A 397 25.89 19.24 -22.04
C ASN A 397 24.66 18.90 -22.89
N TYR A 398 23.57 19.65 -22.65
CA TYR A 398 22.30 19.45 -23.32
C TYR A 398 22.37 19.70 -24.84
N PHE A 399 23.24 20.61 -25.27
CA PHE A 399 23.41 20.95 -26.68
C PHE A 399 23.99 19.78 -27.48
N GLU A 400 25.07 19.15 -26.99
CA GLU A 400 25.65 17.95 -27.57
C GLU A 400 24.64 16.80 -27.61
N CYS A 401 23.85 16.60 -26.54
CA CYS A 401 22.76 15.61 -26.52
C CYS A 401 21.73 15.86 -27.63
N SER A 402 21.34 17.12 -27.80
CA SER A 402 20.38 17.53 -28.83
C SER A 402 20.93 17.30 -30.24
N LEU A 403 22.22 17.59 -30.47
CA LEU A 403 22.89 17.32 -31.75
C LEU A 403 23.00 15.82 -32.04
N ASN A 404 23.37 15.01 -31.04
CA ASN A 404 23.40 13.54 -31.17
C ASN A 404 22.04 13.02 -31.63
N PHE A 405 20.99 13.40 -30.93
CA PHE A 405 19.63 13.01 -31.27
C PHE A 405 19.27 13.45 -32.70
N PHE A 406 19.47 14.74 -33.01
CA PHE A 406 19.12 15.31 -34.31
C PHE A 406 19.79 14.59 -35.47
N PHE A 407 21.13 14.50 -35.47
CA PHE A 407 21.87 13.89 -36.58
C PHE A 407 21.58 12.39 -36.71
N LYS A 408 21.41 11.68 -35.60
CA LYS A 408 21.09 10.26 -35.61
C LYS A 408 19.75 10.01 -36.29
N HIS A 409 18.72 10.76 -35.90
CA HIS A 409 17.37 10.57 -36.39
C HIS A 409 17.18 11.07 -37.82
N VAL A 410 17.76 12.21 -38.18
CA VAL A 410 17.76 12.71 -39.56
C VAL A 410 18.51 11.73 -40.46
N GLY A 411 19.66 11.21 -40.02
CA GLY A 411 20.44 10.21 -40.75
C GLY A 411 19.64 8.94 -41.05
N ILE A 412 19.06 8.33 -40.01
CA ILE A 412 18.21 7.13 -40.15
C ILE A 412 17.00 7.41 -41.05
N SER A 413 16.34 8.55 -40.88
CA SER A 413 15.17 8.91 -41.67
C SER A 413 15.50 9.03 -43.16
N LEU A 414 16.60 9.70 -43.52
CA LEU A 414 17.05 9.81 -44.91
C LEU A 414 17.35 8.43 -45.52
N MET A 415 17.99 7.54 -44.76
CA MET A 415 18.25 6.16 -45.21
C MET A 415 16.95 5.38 -45.44
N LEU A 416 15.98 5.48 -44.51
CA LEU A 416 14.68 4.82 -44.62
C LEU A 416 13.85 5.35 -45.78
N VAL A 417 13.87 6.67 -46.05
CA VAL A 417 13.19 7.29 -47.20
C VAL A 417 13.69 6.68 -48.50
N ILE A 418 15.00 6.53 -48.67
CA ILE A 418 15.56 5.93 -49.89
C ILE A 418 15.22 4.44 -49.99
N TYR A 419 15.35 3.69 -48.90
CA TYR A 419 14.96 2.27 -48.87
C TYR A 419 13.48 2.09 -49.23
N TYR A 420 12.63 2.97 -48.72
CA TYR A 420 11.21 3.01 -49.01
C TYR A 420 10.92 3.30 -50.48
N ILE A 421 11.57 4.31 -51.07
CA ILE A 421 11.44 4.63 -52.50
C ILE A 421 11.84 3.44 -53.37
N PHE A 422 12.95 2.76 -53.04
CA PHE A 422 13.39 1.56 -53.78
C PHE A 422 12.37 0.42 -53.69
N ASN A 423 11.86 0.15 -52.49
CA ASN A 423 10.84 -0.87 -52.31
C ASN A 423 9.54 -0.53 -53.03
N SER A 424 9.05 0.72 -52.93
CA SER A 424 7.82 1.15 -53.59
C SER A 424 7.92 1.01 -55.10
N ILE A 425 9.03 1.44 -55.69
CA ILE A 425 9.28 1.30 -57.14
C ILE A 425 9.41 -0.17 -57.53
N GLY A 426 10.12 -0.99 -56.74
CA GLY A 426 10.24 -2.42 -56.99
C GLY A 426 8.89 -3.13 -56.98
N VAL A 427 7.98 -2.72 -56.10
CA VAL A 427 6.61 -3.24 -56.04
C VAL A 427 5.78 -2.78 -57.24
N GLU A 428 5.83 -1.50 -57.61
CA GLU A 428 5.13 -0.96 -58.79
C GLU A 428 5.57 -1.64 -60.08
N LEU A 429 6.86 -1.96 -60.19
CA LEU A 429 7.44 -2.69 -61.33
C LEU A 429 7.18 -4.20 -61.28
N GLY A 430 6.50 -4.71 -60.25
CA GLY A 430 6.15 -6.13 -60.12
C GLY A 430 7.33 -7.05 -59.80
N ILE A 431 8.44 -6.53 -59.26
CA ILE A 431 9.68 -7.27 -58.93
C ILE A 431 9.54 -8.06 -57.62
N LEU A 432 8.34 -8.53 -57.29
CA LEU A 432 8.12 -9.36 -56.10
C LEU A 432 8.25 -10.83 -56.47
N ASN A 433 9.47 -11.35 -56.30
CA ASN A 433 9.69 -12.78 -56.38
C ASN A 433 9.19 -13.42 -55.06
N GLU A 434 7.96 -13.95 -55.05
CA GLU A 434 7.32 -14.59 -53.88
C GLU A 434 8.17 -15.70 -53.23
N LYS A 435 9.19 -16.21 -53.94
CA LYS A 435 10.09 -17.26 -53.45
C LYS A 435 11.35 -16.74 -52.75
N ASP A 436 11.58 -15.43 -52.77
CA ASP A 436 12.81 -14.86 -52.21
C ASP A 436 12.62 -14.60 -50.70
N GLU A 437 13.24 -15.46 -49.87
CA GLU A 437 13.10 -15.42 -48.41
C GLU A 437 13.46 -14.07 -47.78
N LYS A 438 14.24 -13.25 -48.50
CA LYS A 438 14.63 -11.89 -48.09
C LYS A 438 13.43 -10.95 -47.90
N PHE A 439 12.28 -11.21 -48.54
CA PHE A 439 11.08 -10.39 -48.38
C PHE A 439 10.13 -10.86 -47.27
N LYS A 440 10.41 -11.98 -46.58
CA LYS A 440 9.61 -12.44 -45.41
C LYS A 440 9.75 -11.55 -44.18
N PHE A 441 10.68 -10.60 -44.15
CA PHE A 441 10.91 -9.73 -42.98
C PHE A 441 9.78 -8.71 -42.73
N LEU A 442 8.90 -8.48 -43.71
CA LEU A 442 7.82 -7.49 -43.66
C LEU A 442 6.41 -8.09 -43.48
N SER A 443 6.24 -9.41 -43.56
CA SER A 443 4.95 -10.04 -43.24
C SER A 443 4.82 -10.18 -41.72
N THR A 444 4.26 -9.14 -41.10
CA THR A 444 4.00 -8.97 -39.67
C THR A 444 3.03 -9.98 -39.05
N ASP A 445 2.61 -11.02 -39.77
CA ASP A 445 1.71 -12.05 -39.25
C ASP A 445 2.32 -12.84 -38.07
N THR A 446 3.65 -12.84 -37.90
CA THR A 446 4.29 -13.47 -36.74
C THR A 446 4.29 -12.63 -35.45
N LEU A 447 4.01 -11.32 -35.51
CA LEU A 447 3.96 -10.47 -34.31
C LEU A 447 2.55 -10.37 -33.69
N SER A 448 1.49 -10.53 -34.49
CA SER A 448 0.12 -10.51 -33.94
C SER A 448 -0.24 -11.82 -33.22
N ASP A 449 0.33 -12.95 -33.64
CA ASP A 449 0.03 -14.25 -33.04
C ASP A 449 0.74 -14.46 -31.70
N SER A 450 1.90 -13.82 -31.47
CA SER A 450 2.58 -13.87 -30.18
C SER A 450 1.90 -13.01 -29.10
N ILE A 451 1.15 -11.97 -29.49
CA ILE A 451 0.42 -11.09 -28.55
C ILE A 451 -1.01 -11.63 -28.26
N ARG A 452 -1.59 -12.44 -29.15
CA ARG A 452 -2.91 -13.07 -28.92
C ARG A 452 -2.85 -14.44 -28.24
N GLY A 453 -1.67 -15.04 -28.10
CA GLY A 453 -1.49 -16.37 -27.51
C GLY A 453 -1.41 -16.45 -25.98
N SER A 454 -1.26 -15.36 -25.22
CA SER A 454 -1.04 -15.42 -23.76
C SER A 454 -2.32 -15.28 -22.91
N LYS A 455 -3.39 -15.99 -23.27
CA LYS A 455 -4.54 -16.25 -22.38
C LYS A 455 -4.80 -17.76 -22.31
N THR A 456 -3.88 -18.49 -21.69
CA THR A 456 -4.10 -19.90 -21.31
C THR A 456 -3.52 -20.17 -19.93
N ASN A 457 -4.42 -20.49 -18.99
CA ASN A 457 -4.32 -21.32 -17.79
C ASN A 457 -3.01 -21.27 -16.98
N LEU A 458 -3.06 -20.49 -15.90
CA LEU A 458 -2.04 -20.32 -14.88
C LEU A 458 -2.27 -21.26 -13.66
N ASN A 459 -2.74 -22.48 -13.90
CA ASN A 459 -3.01 -23.49 -12.86
C ASN A 459 -2.64 -24.90 -13.34
N GLU A 460 -1.38 -25.11 -13.72
CA GLU A 460 -0.71 -26.43 -13.73
C GLU A 460 0.76 -26.17 -14.07
N TYR A 461 1.69 -26.89 -13.45
CA TYR A 461 3.16 -26.70 -13.44
C TYR A 461 3.75 -25.87 -12.29
N SER A 462 3.56 -26.36 -11.07
CA SER A 462 4.59 -26.29 -10.03
C SER A 462 5.05 -27.70 -9.67
N LYS A 463 6.04 -28.24 -10.40
CA LYS A 463 6.95 -29.33 -9.98
C LYS A 463 7.86 -29.75 -11.15
N SER A 464 9.10 -29.25 -11.17
CA SER A 464 10.35 -30.02 -11.31
C SER A 464 11.49 -29.09 -11.74
N SER A 465 12.62 -29.17 -10.99
CA SER A 465 14.03 -28.98 -11.40
C SER A 465 14.33 -28.06 -12.60
N GLY A 466 15.17 -27.03 -12.51
CA GLY A 466 16.44 -26.96 -11.80
C GLY A 466 17.54 -26.65 -12.81
N ASN A 467 18.29 -25.56 -12.56
CA ASN A 467 19.59 -25.19 -13.14
C ASN A 467 19.69 -24.95 -14.67
N GLN A 468 19.80 -23.68 -15.07
CA GLN A 468 21.07 -23.02 -15.45
C GLN A 468 20.81 -21.66 -16.14
N PHE A 469 21.77 -20.73 -15.96
CA PHE A 469 21.95 -19.43 -16.60
C PHE A 469 21.15 -18.22 -16.07
N SER A 470 21.79 -17.56 -15.09
CA SER A 470 21.73 -16.14 -14.81
C SER A 470 22.48 -15.33 -15.88
N ILE A 471 22.02 -14.09 -16.16
CA ILE A 471 22.81 -12.84 -16.15
C ILE A 471 21.99 -11.68 -16.81
N PHE A 472 21.91 -10.55 -16.09
CA PHE A 472 21.39 -9.20 -16.41
C PHE A 472 19.88 -8.96 -16.62
N SER A 473 19.16 -8.80 -15.50
CA SER A 473 18.05 -7.83 -15.41
C SER A 473 18.13 -7.06 -14.07
N SER A 474 18.52 -5.80 -14.09
CA SER A 474 18.35 -4.91 -12.93
C SER A 474 16.95 -4.32 -12.97
N LYS A 475 16.04 -4.87 -12.16
CA LYS A 475 14.78 -4.23 -11.77
C LYS A 475 15.09 -3.07 -10.83
N THR A 476 14.84 -1.84 -11.26
CA THR A 476 14.70 -0.70 -10.35
C THR A 476 13.21 -0.50 -10.05
N ASN A 477 12.78 -1.00 -8.89
CA ASN A 477 11.51 -0.58 -8.27
C ASN A 477 11.74 0.80 -7.63
N LEU A 478 11.28 1.86 -8.30
CA LEU A 478 11.16 3.20 -7.73
C LEU A 478 9.93 3.23 -6.82
N ALA A 479 10.14 3.00 -5.52
CA ALA A 479 9.19 3.36 -4.49
C ALA A 479 9.17 4.89 -4.35
N PHE A 480 8.06 5.52 -4.73
CA PHE A 480 7.77 6.92 -4.38
C PHE A 480 7.57 7.00 -2.86
N LYS A 481 8.60 7.48 -2.14
CA LYS A 481 8.44 7.98 -0.76
C LYS A 481 7.80 9.37 -0.85
N SER A 482 6.55 9.48 -0.39
CA SER A 482 5.94 10.76 -0.07
C SER A 482 6.62 11.34 1.17
N ASN A 483 7.17 12.56 1.03
CA ASN A 483 7.70 13.34 2.14
C ASN A 483 6.60 13.64 3.18
N PRO A 484 6.87 13.51 4.49
CA PRO A 484 5.98 14.05 5.51
C PRO A 484 6.12 15.58 5.53
N LEU A 485 4.98 16.26 5.52
CA LEU A 485 4.85 17.69 5.74
C LEU A 485 5.42 18.06 7.11
N LEU A 486 6.38 18.97 7.10
CA LEU A 486 6.93 19.65 8.28
C LEU A 486 5.79 20.49 8.89
N TYR A 487 5.30 20.11 10.07
CA TYR A 487 4.51 21.00 10.92
C TYR A 487 5.47 21.68 11.89
N GLU A 488 5.58 23.00 11.81
CA GLU A 488 6.22 23.83 12.84
C GLU A 488 5.37 23.78 14.11
N GLU A 489 5.94 23.27 15.20
CA GLU A 489 5.38 23.38 16.53
C GLU A 489 5.51 24.82 17.05
N ILE A 490 4.38 25.52 17.13
CA ILE A 490 4.27 26.76 17.90
C ILE A 490 4.00 26.37 19.36
N HIS A 491 4.98 26.60 20.23
CA HIS A 491 4.79 26.60 21.68
C HIS A 491 3.85 27.73 22.12
N PRO A 492 2.84 27.48 22.98
CA PRO A 492 2.22 28.53 23.77
C PRO A 492 2.72 28.48 25.22
N THR A 493 3.39 29.56 25.61
CA THR A 493 3.58 29.97 27.01
C THR A 493 2.21 30.21 27.65
N ILE A 494 1.93 29.46 28.72
CA ILE A 494 0.79 29.66 29.60
C ILE A 494 1.10 30.84 30.55
N THR A 495 0.36 31.93 30.41
CA THR A 495 0.16 32.91 31.48
C THR A 495 -1.31 32.97 31.81
N ASN A 496 -1.64 32.57 33.03
CA ASN A 496 -2.94 32.74 33.67
C ASN A 496 -3.26 34.24 33.79
N ASN A 497 -4.46 34.65 33.38
CA ASN A 497 -5.29 35.59 34.13
C ASN A 497 -6.74 35.59 33.63
N LEU A 498 -7.64 35.78 34.59
CA LEU A 498 -9.10 35.81 34.50
C LEU A 498 -9.63 36.82 33.48
N ASP A 499 -10.74 36.51 32.81
CA ASP A 499 -12.06 37.06 33.20
C ASP A 499 -13.22 36.57 32.30
N ASN A 500 -14.40 36.56 32.93
CA ASN A 500 -15.72 36.27 32.38
C ASN A 500 -16.05 37.04 31.09
N ASN A 501 -16.75 36.39 30.15
CA ASN A 501 -18.13 36.78 29.79
C ASN A 501 -18.77 35.86 28.73
N ASN A 502 -20.05 35.57 28.96
CA ASN A 502 -21.03 35.04 28.02
C ASN A 502 -21.04 35.82 26.71
N THR A 503 -21.11 35.13 25.56
CA THR A 503 -22.19 35.21 24.54
C THR A 503 -21.82 34.40 23.29
N ASP A 504 -22.85 34.04 22.53
CA ASP A 504 -22.81 33.58 21.13
C ASP A 504 -22.60 32.10 20.83
N SER A 505 -23.64 31.33 21.18
CA SER A 505 -24.14 30.25 20.32
C SER A 505 -25.09 30.82 19.26
N ILE A 506 -24.66 30.92 18.01
CA ILE A 506 -25.43 30.92 16.75
C ILE A 506 -24.37 31.06 15.65
N ILE A 507 -24.50 30.31 14.55
CA ILE A 507 -23.53 30.11 13.43
C ILE A 507 -22.79 28.76 13.54
N ASN A 508 -23.54 27.65 13.37
CA ASN A 508 -22.99 26.42 12.77
C ASN A 508 -24.06 25.45 12.23
N LYS A 509 -25.24 25.96 11.84
CA LYS A 509 -26.33 25.14 11.26
C LYS A 509 -26.70 25.47 9.81
N LYS A 510 -25.86 26.24 9.11
CA LYS A 510 -26.17 26.72 7.74
C LYS A 510 -25.25 26.17 6.64
N TYR A 511 -24.22 25.39 6.99
CA TYR A 511 -23.23 24.89 6.00
C TYR A 511 -23.36 23.40 5.65
N GLU A 512 -24.23 22.63 6.31
CA GLU A 512 -24.41 21.19 6.02
C GLU A 512 -25.56 20.87 5.04
N THR A 513 -26.35 21.86 4.65
CA THR A 513 -27.54 21.64 3.79
C THR A 513 -27.29 21.90 2.30
N GLU A 514 -26.19 22.57 1.91
CA GLU A 514 -25.89 22.89 0.50
C GLU A 514 -25.02 21.85 -0.22
N ILE A 515 -24.40 20.91 0.50
CA ILE A 515 -23.51 19.89 -0.11
C ILE A 515 -24.29 18.60 -0.49
N LYS A 516 -25.48 18.38 0.08
CA LYS A 516 -26.28 17.16 -0.18
C LYS A 516 -27.18 17.22 -1.42
N GLU A 517 -27.36 18.38 -2.05
CA GLU A 517 -28.16 18.50 -3.30
C GLU A 517 -27.32 18.52 -4.58
N LYS A 518 -26.01 18.79 -4.51
CA LYS A 518 -25.12 18.84 -5.70
C LYS A 518 -24.61 17.47 -6.18
N VAL A 519 -24.75 16.42 -5.38
CA VAL A 519 -24.25 15.06 -5.70
C VAL A 519 -25.34 14.16 -6.31
N LYS A 520 -26.60 14.65 -6.42
CA LYS A 520 -27.73 13.88 -6.96
C LYS A 520 -28.11 14.21 -8.41
N SER A 521 -27.50 15.23 -9.01
CA SER A 521 -27.79 15.69 -10.37
C SER A 521 -26.78 15.26 -11.44
N GLU A 522 -25.68 14.61 -11.07
CA GLU A 522 -24.60 14.20 -12.01
C GLU A 522 -24.56 12.70 -12.31
N LYS A 523 -25.58 11.94 -11.86
CA LYS A 523 -25.67 10.48 -12.03
C LYS A 523 -26.86 10.03 -12.88
N ARG A 524 -27.41 10.92 -13.71
CA ARG A 524 -28.59 10.67 -14.57
C ARG A 524 -28.40 11.04 -16.04
N SER A 525 -27.17 11.21 -16.52
CA SER A 525 -26.88 11.62 -17.91
C SER A 525 -26.01 10.62 -18.70
N ILE A 526 -25.83 9.39 -18.20
CA ILE A 526 -24.96 8.38 -18.85
C ILE A 526 -25.72 7.12 -19.30
N ASP A 527 -27.01 6.96 -18.98
CA ASP A 527 -27.79 5.76 -19.34
C ASP A 527 -28.68 5.91 -20.60
N ASP A 528 -28.72 7.08 -21.25
CA ASP A 528 -29.60 7.35 -22.41
C ASP A 528 -28.87 7.42 -23.78
N LEU A 529 -27.61 6.98 -23.89
CA LEU A 529 -26.82 7.09 -25.13
C LEU A 529 -26.46 5.75 -25.81
N ASN A 530 -27.01 4.62 -25.36
CA ASN A 530 -26.65 3.28 -25.88
C ASN A 530 -27.82 2.44 -26.43
N SER A 531 -28.91 3.04 -26.92
CA SER A 531 -30.05 2.29 -27.49
C SER A 531 -30.45 2.65 -28.92
N GLU A 532 -29.48 2.93 -29.80
CA GLU A 532 -29.79 3.27 -31.19
C GLU A 532 -28.79 2.65 -32.19
N TYR A 533 -28.57 1.33 -32.15
CA TYR A 533 -27.93 0.59 -33.25
C TYR A 533 -28.37 -0.88 -33.24
N SER A 534 -29.63 -1.14 -33.63
CA SER A 534 -30.13 -2.50 -33.89
C SER A 534 -31.45 -2.44 -34.66
N SER A 535 -31.39 -2.26 -35.98
CA SER A 535 -32.47 -2.67 -36.91
C SER A 535 -32.12 -2.34 -38.36
N SER A 536 -31.46 -3.27 -39.06
CA SER A 536 -31.45 -3.31 -40.53
C SER A 536 -30.76 -4.57 -41.03
N SER A 537 -31.52 -5.66 -41.24
CA SER A 537 -31.41 -6.53 -42.43
C SER A 537 -32.20 -7.82 -42.21
N LEU A 538 -33.45 -7.80 -42.67
CA LEU A 538 -34.23 -8.99 -43.02
C LEU A 538 -34.84 -8.72 -44.40
N ILE A 539 -35.05 -9.80 -45.16
CA ILE A 539 -35.48 -9.89 -46.57
C ILE A 539 -34.26 -9.86 -47.53
N LEU A 540 -33.88 -10.93 -48.24
CA LEU A 540 -34.66 -11.66 -49.23
C LEU A 540 -33.95 -12.99 -49.58
N ASN A 541 -34.68 -14.10 -49.54
CA ASN A 541 -34.23 -15.44 -49.93
C ASN A 541 -35.18 -15.93 -51.04
N ILE A 542 -34.79 -15.89 -52.32
CA ILE A 542 -35.46 -16.63 -53.40
C ILE A 542 -34.45 -17.07 -54.48
N SER A 543 -34.29 -18.40 -54.57
CA SER A 543 -33.95 -19.25 -55.72
C SER A 543 -32.74 -18.94 -56.63
N LYS A 544 -31.84 -19.92 -56.79
CA LYS A 544 -31.83 -20.81 -57.98
C LYS A 544 -30.79 -21.93 -57.86
N SER A 545 -31.27 -23.13 -58.18
CA SER A 545 -30.48 -24.33 -58.39
C SER A 545 -29.86 -24.36 -59.80
N ASN A 546 -28.88 -25.26 -59.93
CA ASN A 546 -28.29 -25.85 -61.14
C ASN A 546 -27.27 -25.02 -61.93
N GLY A 547 -26.03 -25.52 -61.93
CA GLY A 547 -24.99 -25.12 -62.89
C GLY A 547 -23.55 -25.43 -62.48
N ASN A 548 -23.24 -26.67 -62.11
CA ASN A 548 -21.85 -27.15 -62.08
C ASN A 548 -21.28 -27.15 -63.50
N ILE A 549 -20.06 -26.58 -63.70
CA ILE A 549 -18.96 -27.06 -64.58
C ILE A 549 -17.81 -26.02 -64.77
N ASN A 550 -17.88 -24.78 -64.27
CA ASN A 550 -16.79 -23.79 -64.48
C ASN A 550 -15.94 -23.38 -63.25
N GLU A 551 -16.06 -24.05 -62.10
CA GLU A 551 -15.38 -23.60 -60.86
C GLU A 551 -13.84 -23.74 -60.84
N LYS A 552 -13.24 -24.57 -61.70
CA LYS A 552 -11.78 -24.82 -61.63
C LYS A 552 -10.90 -23.77 -62.31
N TYR A 553 -11.45 -22.90 -63.15
CA TYR A 553 -10.72 -21.79 -63.77
C TYR A 553 -10.90 -20.46 -63.03
N THR A 554 -12.03 -20.24 -62.36
CA THR A 554 -12.30 -19.03 -61.57
C THR A 554 -11.51 -18.98 -60.26
N GLU A 555 -11.15 -20.14 -59.69
CA GLU A 555 -10.43 -20.23 -58.40
C GLU A 555 -8.95 -19.80 -58.49
N LYS A 556 -8.29 -19.99 -59.65
CA LYS A 556 -6.92 -19.46 -59.85
C LYS A 556 -6.91 -17.94 -60.02
N THR A 557 -7.90 -17.36 -60.69
CA THR A 557 -8.04 -15.90 -60.84
C THR A 557 -8.50 -15.20 -59.56
N SER A 558 -9.30 -15.86 -58.70
CA SER A 558 -9.71 -15.29 -57.41
C SER A 558 -8.56 -15.26 -56.40
N ASN A 559 -7.71 -16.29 -56.38
CA ASN A 559 -6.52 -16.32 -55.52
C ASN A 559 -5.47 -15.27 -55.93
N GLN A 560 -5.29 -15.02 -57.23
CA GLN A 560 -4.36 -13.99 -57.71
C GLN A 560 -4.89 -12.56 -57.45
N LYS A 561 -6.20 -12.33 -57.57
CA LYS A 561 -6.83 -11.06 -57.16
C LYS A 561 -6.73 -10.80 -55.66
N ASN A 562 -6.89 -11.83 -54.82
CA ASN A 562 -6.77 -11.70 -53.36
C ASN A 562 -5.33 -11.42 -52.91
N LYS A 563 -4.33 -12.04 -53.55
CA LYS A 563 -2.91 -11.76 -53.29
C LYS A 563 -2.51 -10.33 -53.66
N ASN A 564 -2.92 -9.84 -54.83
CA ASN A 564 -2.68 -8.45 -55.23
C ASN A 564 -3.33 -7.46 -54.25
N LYS A 565 -4.49 -7.80 -53.67
CA LYS A 565 -5.17 -6.96 -52.68
C LYS A 565 -4.40 -6.89 -51.35
N ALA A 566 -3.81 -7.99 -50.89
CA ALA A 566 -2.97 -8.01 -49.69
C ALA A 566 -1.70 -7.17 -49.87
N LEU A 567 -1.08 -7.27 -51.05
CA LEU A 567 0.11 -6.49 -51.39
C LEU A 567 -0.16 -4.99 -51.44
N ILE A 568 -1.23 -4.58 -52.14
CA ILE A 568 -1.68 -3.17 -52.20
C ILE A 568 -1.96 -2.64 -50.79
N LYS A 569 -2.51 -3.48 -49.91
CA LYS A 569 -2.74 -3.11 -48.51
C LYS A 569 -1.43 -2.90 -47.75
N SER A 570 -0.43 -3.76 -47.91
CA SER A 570 0.89 -3.59 -47.28
C SER A 570 1.62 -2.33 -47.78
N VAL A 571 1.57 -2.05 -49.08
CA VAL A 571 2.13 -0.82 -49.67
C VAL A 571 1.40 0.42 -49.16
N LYS A 572 0.06 0.37 -49.06
CA LYS A 572 -0.74 1.47 -48.52
C LYS A 572 -0.42 1.72 -47.04
N ASN A 573 -0.25 0.66 -46.25
CA ASN A 573 0.14 0.78 -44.85
C ASN A 573 1.57 1.34 -44.70
N ALA A 574 2.51 0.92 -45.55
CA ALA A 574 3.86 1.47 -45.57
C ALA A 574 3.86 2.96 -46.00
N HIS A 575 3.03 3.33 -46.98
CA HIS A 575 2.79 4.73 -47.38
C HIS A 575 2.24 5.55 -46.21
N VAL A 576 1.26 5.03 -45.48
CA VAL A 576 0.67 5.71 -44.32
C VAL A 576 1.70 5.89 -43.21
N MET A 577 2.43 4.83 -42.83
CA MET A 577 3.52 4.95 -41.83
C MET A 577 4.61 5.92 -42.26
N PHE A 578 4.98 5.92 -43.54
CA PHE A 578 5.97 6.85 -44.07
C PHE A 578 5.47 8.30 -44.01
N LEU A 579 4.20 8.54 -44.33
CA LEU A 579 3.58 9.86 -44.29
C LEU A 579 3.44 10.36 -42.84
N GLU A 580 3.13 9.47 -41.90
CA GLU A 580 3.16 9.74 -40.47
C GLU A 580 4.57 10.15 -40.01
N ILE A 581 5.60 9.39 -40.37
CA ILE A 581 7.01 9.73 -40.10
C ILE A 581 7.34 11.12 -40.69
N LEU A 582 6.96 11.38 -41.93
CA LEU A 582 7.28 12.63 -42.62
C LEU A 582 6.57 13.85 -41.99
N ILE A 583 5.42 13.67 -41.35
CA ILE A 583 4.68 14.73 -40.63
C ILE A 583 5.18 14.90 -39.19
N PHE A 584 5.41 13.80 -38.47
CA PHE A 584 5.79 13.86 -37.05
C PHE A 584 7.22 14.36 -36.84
N TYR A 585 8.16 14.04 -37.73
CA TYR A 585 9.56 14.45 -37.57
C TYR A 585 9.78 15.97 -37.63
N PRO A 586 9.18 16.73 -38.58
CA PRO A 586 9.25 18.18 -38.59
C PRO A 586 8.63 18.82 -37.34
N ILE A 587 7.48 18.31 -36.88
CA ILE A 587 6.83 18.80 -35.65
C ILE A 587 7.74 18.58 -34.45
N PHE A 588 8.29 17.36 -34.31
CA PHE A 588 9.23 17.03 -33.25
C PHE A 588 10.49 17.90 -33.29
N PHE A 589 10.99 18.20 -34.48
CA PHE A 589 12.14 19.08 -34.67
C PHE A 589 11.85 20.52 -34.24
N ILE A 590 10.67 21.06 -34.60
CA ILE A 590 10.22 22.38 -34.14
C ILE A 590 10.16 22.42 -32.61
N VAL A 591 9.62 21.36 -31.98
CA VAL A 591 9.58 21.23 -30.52
C VAL A 591 10.97 21.24 -29.91
N ILE A 592 11.95 20.52 -30.49
CA ILE A 592 13.34 20.56 -30.00
C ILE A 592 13.92 21.98 -30.12
N ILE A 593 13.75 22.66 -31.25
CA ILE A 593 14.27 24.03 -31.44
C ILE A 593 13.67 24.98 -30.40
N ILE A 594 12.35 24.91 -30.19
CA ILE A 594 11.66 25.71 -29.18
C ILE A 594 12.23 25.40 -27.78
N THR A 595 12.44 24.13 -27.46
CA THR A 595 12.96 23.71 -26.16
C THR A 595 14.39 24.19 -25.93
N ILE A 596 15.26 24.12 -26.95
CA ILE A 596 16.62 24.67 -26.90
C ILE A 596 16.58 26.20 -26.71
N GLY A 597 15.68 26.89 -27.42
CA GLY A 597 15.47 28.33 -27.28
C GLY A 597 15.04 28.73 -25.86
N ILE A 598 14.05 28.01 -25.30
CA ILE A 598 13.58 28.22 -23.92
C ILE A 598 14.71 27.95 -22.91
N TYR A 599 15.46 26.85 -23.09
CA TYR A 599 16.57 26.51 -22.18
C TYR A 599 17.65 27.59 -22.18
N LYS A 600 18.06 28.09 -23.36
CA LYS A 600 19.01 29.19 -23.47
C LYS A 600 18.49 30.49 -22.83
N LEU A 601 17.21 30.81 -23.01
CA LEU A 601 16.62 31.99 -22.36
C LEU A 601 16.62 31.86 -20.83
N LYS A 602 16.41 30.65 -20.31
CA LYS A 602 16.39 30.39 -18.87
C LYS A 602 17.79 30.43 -18.25
N ASP A 603 18.81 29.95 -18.96
CA ASP A 603 20.20 29.98 -18.48
C ASP A 603 20.74 31.43 -18.34
N VAL A 604 20.33 32.33 -19.24
CA VAL A 604 20.65 33.77 -19.15
C VAL A 604 20.02 34.40 -17.90
N SER A 605 18.83 33.95 -17.48
CA SER A 605 18.14 34.50 -16.29
C SER A 605 18.70 34.04 -14.93
N TYR A 606 19.64 33.09 -14.90
CA TYR A 606 20.29 32.64 -13.65
C TYR A 606 21.71 33.20 -13.48
N THR A 607 22.19 34.00 -14.44
CA THR A 607 23.53 34.61 -14.40
C THR A 607 23.51 36.13 -14.19
N GLU A 608 22.32 36.73 -14.05
CA GLU A 608 22.07 38.05 -13.44
C GLU A 608 21.34 37.85 -12.11
#